data_AF-A0A3P8RT36-F1
#
_entry.id   AF-A0A3P8RT36-F1
#
_cell.length_a   1.000
_cell.length_b   1.000
_cell.length_c   1.000
_cell.angle_alpha   90.00
_cell.angle_beta   90.00
_cell.angle_gamma   90.00
#
_symmetry.space_group_name_H-M   'P 1'
#
loop_
_entity.id
_entity.type
_entity.pdbx_description
1 polymer ?
#
loop_
_entity_poly.entity_id
_entity_poly.type
_entity_poly.pdbx_seq_one_letter_code
_entity_poly.pdbx_strand_id
1 'polypeptide(L)'
;MWLFVAVVLVALVVFLLKYVLSGSGPNPFETDTREPLKKMVHDRKEKNKVLKQGFLAIGKKVLVLEQHDRAGGCCHTFTEKGFESDVGIHYIGELSDHTPFRCMLDQMTDGQLQWEPLDNPFDHVVLGPPENRRRYPIYSGRTRFPEELKKCFPGEEKAIDEYMKLVKVGTYGIWLMAMLKLLLVPMAKFLIYTGLVQRLSFFFKMAPRSLTDVVNELTENKDLRAHLRHLRFSMHSTLISHFLSGAWYPKGGATELSYHMIPIIEKAGGAVLVRAPVNRILFNDSKEAIRVSVMKGQEEVHIHAPMVISNAGIFNTYQKLLPKELQAEPAIQKHLSMVKHGEGGLSVFVGLNGTKEELGLKADNYWVFAENSFDELMMNYMNGDRQESAKKVPLVFVASPSAKDPTWEERSPGKSTLSLVTFAKYQWFEEWKDDKVTNRGRDYKALKQAFIDSILEVVMDVFPKITRDKIEYIDAGTPITNTYYLGAMKGEIYGADHGIDRFCPELNATVRPQTPLKNLYLTGQDMFLCGFAGALAGALTCGSVILNRNLHLDAIALARKNKRMSDKLKGE
;
A
#
# COMPACT_ATOMS: atom_id res chain seq x y z
N MET A 1 22.42 -38.90 19.58
CA MET A 1 22.45 -37.47 19.17
C MET A 1 21.47 -37.18 18.03
N TRP A 2 21.57 -37.84 16.88
CA TRP A 2 20.65 -37.62 15.74
C TRP A 2 19.18 -37.96 16.00
N LEU A 3 18.89 -39.02 16.76
CA LEU A 3 17.53 -39.35 17.18
C LEU A 3 16.90 -38.29 18.10
N PHE A 4 17.71 -37.71 19.00
CA PHE A 4 17.26 -36.64 19.89
C PHE A 4 16.96 -35.35 19.11
N VAL A 5 17.82 -34.98 18.14
CA VAL A 5 17.59 -33.86 17.22
C VAL A 5 16.33 -34.08 16.38
N ALA A 6 16.10 -35.31 15.88
CA ALA A 6 14.89 -35.64 15.12
C ALA A 6 13.62 -35.56 15.97
N VAL A 7 13.65 -36.05 17.22
CA VAL A 7 12.52 -35.99 18.16
C VAL A 7 12.22 -34.54 18.54
N VAL A 8 13.25 -33.72 18.79
CA VAL A 8 13.09 -32.29 19.08
C VAL A 8 12.52 -31.55 17.86
N LEU A 9 12.98 -31.87 16.65
CA LEU A 9 12.45 -31.29 15.41
C LEU A 9 10.99 -31.68 15.17
N VAL A 10 10.61 -32.95 15.37
CA VAL A 10 9.23 -33.40 15.23
C VAL A 10 8.34 -32.78 16.30
N ALA A 11 8.79 -32.71 17.56
CA ALA A 11 8.06 -32.03 18.63
C ALA A 11 7.89 -30.53 18.33
N LEU A 12 8.93 -29.87 17.79
CA LEU A 12 8.87 -28.50 17.30
C LEU A 12 7.87 -28.34 16.16
N VAL A 13 7.86 -29.24 15.18
CA VAL A 13 6.93 -29.22 14.05
C VAL A 13 5.49 -29.45 14.51
N VAL A 14 5.25 -30.40 15.42
CA VAL A 14 3.92 -30.67 16.00
C VAL A 14 3.44 -29.49 16.85
N PHE A 15 4.33 -28.89 17.66
CA PHE A 15 4.04 -27.68 18.41
C PHE A 15 3.81 -26.47 17.48
N LEU A 16 4.56 -26.36 16.37
CA LEU A 16 4.36 -25.37 15.31
C LEU A 16 2.98 -25.53 14.68
N LEU A 17 2.62 -26.74 14.27
CA LEU A 17 1.32 -27.03 13.68
C LEU A 17 0.21 -26.72 14.69
N LYS A 18 0.39 -27.05 15.97
CA LYS A 18 -0.60 -26.71 17.00
C LYS A 18 -0.69 -25.19 17.23
N TYR A 19 0.41 -24.47 17.37
CA TYR A 19 0.40 -23.03 17.65
C TYR A 19 -0.04 -22.18 16.43
N VAL A 20 0.33 -22.62 15.23
CA VAL A 20 0.00 -21.93 13.97
C VAL A 20 -1.41 -22.30 13.49
N LEU A 21 -1.89 -23.54 13.70
CA LEU A 21 -3.18 -24.02 13.21
C LEU A 21 -4.29 -24.01 14.27
N SER A 22 -3.98 -24.06 15.57
CA SER A 22 -4.96 -23.96 16.66
C SER A 22 -4.75 -22.65 17.42
N GLY A 23 -5.52 -21.63 17.05
CA GLY A 23 -5.60 -20.37 17.79
C GLY A 23 -6.60 -20.48 18.93
N SER A 24 -6.30 -19.85 20.07
CA SER A 24 -7.18 -19.84 21.24
C SER A 24 -8.22 -18.71 21.21
N GLY A 25 -7.98 -17.65 20.45
CA GLY A 25 -8.91 -16.54 20.31
C GLY A 25 -10.05 -16.80 19.31
N PRO A 26 -11.07 -15.91 19.31
CA PRO A 26 -12.20 -16.00 18.38
C PRO A 26 -11.73 -15.92 16.94
N ASN A 27 -12.43 -16.63 16.04
CA ASN A 27 -12.17 -16.61 14.61
C ASN A 27 -13.15 -15.66 13.90
N PRO A 28 -12.72 -14.47 13.45
CA PRO A 28 -13.60 -13.55 12.72
C PRO A 28 -13.96 -14.04 11.31
N PHE A 29 -13.33 -15.11 10.81
CA PHE A 29 -13.58 -15.72 9.49
C PHE A 29 -14.30 -17.07 9.58
N GLU A 30 -14.84 -17.44 10.75
CA GLU A 30 -15.56 -18.71 10.93
C GLU A 30 -16.88 -18.75 10.15
N THR A 31 -17.60 -17.63 10.20
CA THR A 31 -18.85 -17.39 9.49
C THR A 31 -18.65 -16.38 8.38
N ASP A 32 -19.29 -16.59 7.24
CA ASP A 32 -19.30 -15.62 6.16
C ASP A 32 -20.32 -14.51 6.47
N THR A 33 -19.86 -13.27 6.68
CA THR A 33 -20.69 -12.12 7.07
C THR A 33 -21.29 -11.36 5.91
N ARG A 34 -21.07 -11.79 4.66
CA ARG A 34 -21.57 -11.07 3.47
C ARG A 34 -23.09 -10.94 3.49
N GLU A 35 -23.57 -9.72 3.33
CA GLU A 35 -24.98 -9.38 3.17
C GLU A 35 -25.30 -9.14 1.67
N PRO A 36 -26.57 -9.25 1.23
CA PRO A 36 -26.97 -8.81 -0.09
C PRO A 36 -26.57 -7.35 -0.36
N LEU A 37 -26.18 -7.06 -1.60
CA LEU A 37 -25.74 -5.71 -1.99
C LEU A 37 -26.86 -4.69 -1.80
N LYS A 38 -26.59 -3.66 -1.02
CA LYS A 38 -27.46 -2.48 -0.89
C LYS A 38 -27.27 -1.55 -2.09
N LYS A 39 -28.26 -0.69 -2.36
CA LYS A 39 -28.14 0.34 -3.40
C LYS A 39 -26.99 1.28 -3.05
N MET A 40 -26.14 1.58 -4.04
CA MET A 40 -25.02 2.50 -3.87
C MET A 40 -25.53 3.90 -3.54
N VAL A 41 -24.91 4.53 -2.55
CA VAL A 41 -25.21 5.92 -2.17
C VAL A 41 -24.26 6.81 -2.97
N HIS A 42 -24.81 7.73 -3.76
CA HIS A 42 -23.99 8.72 -4.49
C HIS A 42 -23.96 10.08 -3.78
N ASP A 43 -24.94 10.37 -2.91
CA ASP A 43 -25.01 11.62 -2.19
C ASP A 43 -23.84 11.76 -1.19
N ARG A 44 -23.13 12.87 -1.33
CA ARG A 44 -21.90 13.11 -0.57
C ARG A 44 -22.16 13.55 0.86
N LYS A 45 -23.29 14.23 1.12
CA LYS A 45 -23.67 14.64 2.47
C LYS A 45 -24.00 13.42 3.31
N GLU A 46 -24.71 12.44 2.73
CA GLU A 46 -24.99 11.16 3.35
C GLU A 46 -23.71 10.38 3.67
N LYS A 47 -22.78 10.25 2.70
CA LYS A 47 -21.47 9.61 2.99
C LYS A 47 -20.69 10.31 4.10
N ASN A 48 -20.71 11.64 4.13
CA ASN A 48 -19.99 12.41 5.15
C ASN A 48 -20.52 12.17 6.57
N LYS A 49 -21.78 11.75 6.76
CA LYS A 49 -22.29 11.39 8.09
C LYS A 49 -21.54 10.19 8.69
N VAL A 50 -21.10 9.26 7.83
CA VAL A 50 -20.30 8.10 8.23
C VAL A 50 -18.82 8.46 8.33
N LEU A 51 -18.31 9.24 7.38
CA LEU A 51 -16.87 9.48 7.23
C LEU A 51 -16.31 10.61 8.12
N LYS A 52 -17.16 11.51 8.64
CA LYS A 52 -16.76 12.71 9.38
C LYS A 52 -17.35 12.79 10.79
N GLN A 53 -17.22 11.73 11.57
CA GLN A 53 -17.73 11.70 12.94
C GLN A 53 -16.89 12.55 13.90
N GLY A 54 -17.56 13.36 14.72
CA GLY A 54 -16.94 14.21 15.74
C GLY A 54 -16.65 13.50 17.06
N PHE A 55 -15.91 14.16 17.95
CA PHE A 55 -15.41 13.62 19.22
C PHE A 55 -16.48 13.36 20.30
N LEU A 56 -17.13 12.19 20.26
CA LEU A 56 -17.91 11.67 21.38
C LEU A 56 -17.81 10.14 21.41
N ALA A 57 -17.04 9.58 22.35
CA ALA A 57 -16.87 8.14 22.49
C ALA A 57 -16.72 7.72 23.97
N ILE A 58 -17.85 7.63 24.68
CA ILE A 58 -17.90 7.10 26.06
C ILE A 58 -18.30 5.62 26.01
N GLY A 59 -17.56 4.76 26.70
CA GLY A 59 -17.91 3.34 26.88
C GLY A 59 -17.69 2.42 25.67
N LYS A 60 -16.91 2.85 24.66
CA LYS A 60 -16.67 2.09 23.42
C LYS A 60 -15.60 1.00 23.60
N LYS A 61 -15.78 -0.15 22.94
CA LYS A 61 -14.84 -1.29 23.00
C LYS A 61 -13.57 -1.07 22.17
N VAL A 62 -13.73 -0.41 21.02
CA VAL A 62 -12.64 -0.05 20.11
C VAL A 62 -12.85 1.40 19.69
N LEU A 63 -11.77 2.19 19.73
CA LEU A 63 -11.79 3.57 19.29
C LEU A 63 -10.69 3.80 18.26
N VAL A 64 -11.07 4.20 17.06
CA VAL A 64 -10.12 4.62 16.02
C VAL A 64 -10.01 6.14 16.07
N LEU A 65 -8.78 6.65 16.14
CA LEU A 65 -8.47 8.08 16.17
C LEU A 65 -7.75 8.45 14.87
N GLU A 66 -8.42 9.25 14.05
CA GLU A 66 -7.92 9.73 12.77
C GLU A 66 -7.59 11.23 12.88
N GLN A 67 -6.38 11.62 12.51
CA GLN A 67 -5.96 13.03 12.57
C GLN A 67 -6.68 13.88 11.52
N HIS A 68 -6.95 13.32 10.35
CA HIS A 68 -7.55 14.03 9.23
C HIS A 68 -9.01 14.34 9.52
N ASP A 69 -9.63 15.23 8.75
CA ASP A 69 -11.04 15.53 8.89
C ASP A 69 -12.00 14.48 8.30
N ARG A 70 -11.43 13.35 7.86
CA ARG A 70 -12.11 12.25 7.20
C ARG A 70 -11.34 10.96 7.47
N ALA A 71 -12.06 9.89 7.76
CA ALA A 71 -11.48 8.56 7.89
C ALA A 71 -11.01 8.00 6.54
N GLY A 72 -9.94 7.20 6.57
CA GLY A 72 -9.50 6.38 5.43
C GLY A 72 -8.04 6.53 5.02
N GLY A 73 -7.29 7.52 5.53
CA GLY A 73 -5.91 7.77 5.09
C GLY A 73 -5.82 7.89 3.56
N CYS A 74 -4.92 7.15 2.90
CA CYS A 74 -4.85 7.16 1.43
C CYS A 74 -6.07 6.55 0.70
N CYS A 75 -7.00 5.89 1.43
CA CYS A 75 -8.23 5.30 0.90
C CYS A 75 -9.41 6.28 0.98
N HIS A 76 -9.20 7.52 0.56
CA HIS A 76 -10.26 8.52 0.42
C HIS A 76 -10.11 9.36 -0.84
N THR A 77 -11.17 10.07 -1.17
CA THR A 77 -11.22 11.08 -2.24
C THR A 77 -11.33 12.48 -1.66
N PHE A 78 -10.81 13.47 -2.37
CA PHE A 78 -11.13 14.89 -2.13
C PHE A 78 -11.80 15.47 -3.38
N THR A 79 -12.44 16.64 -3.24
CA THR A 79 -12.95 17.37 -4.40
C THR A 79 -12.51 18.80 -4.32
N GLU A 80 -11.98 19.29 -5.43
CA GLU A 80 -11.57 20.67 -5.60
C GLU A 80 -12.09 21.13 -6.97
N LYS A 81 -12.63 22.36 -7.04
CA LYS A 81 -13.23 22.91 -8.28
C LYS A 81 -14.21 21.99 -9.02
N GLY A 82 -14.92 21.13 -8.28
CA GLY A 82 -15.89 20.20 -8.86
C GLY A 82 -15.29 18.94 -9.48
N PHE A 83 -13.99 18.68 -9.31
CA PHE A 83 -13.33 17.44 -9.70
C PHE A 83 -13.03 16.59 -8.47
N GLU A 84 -13.48 15.32 -8.48
CA GLU A 84 -13.14 14.35 -7.44
C GLU A 84 -11.86 13.59 -7.80
N SER A 85 -10.93 13.45 -6.85
CA SER A 85 -9.67 12.74 -7.07
C SER A 85 -9.36 11.78 -5.94
N ASP A 86 -8.93 10.57 -6.29
CA ASP A 86 -8.37 9.61 -5.35
C ASP A 86 -7.00 10.06 -4.86
N VAL A 87 -6.73 9.89 -3.56
CA VAL A 87 -5.47 10.29 -2.96
C VAL A 87 -4.36 9.25 -3.13
N GLY A 88 -4.68 7.95 -3.08
CA GLY A 88 -3.64 6.92 -3.21
C GLY A 88 -4.05 5.57 -3.80
N ILE A 89 -5.34 5.23 -3.87
CA ILE A 89 -5.77 3.99 -4.54
C ILE A 89 -5.94 4.26 -6.02
N HIS A 90 -5.11 3.64 -6.85
CA HIS A 90 -5.22 3.72 -8.30
C HIS A 90 -5.85 2.44 -8.90
N TYR A 91 -5.52 1.27 -8.33
CA TYR A 91 -6.02 -0.04 -8.71
C TYR A 91 -5.50 -1.09 -7.72
N ILE A 92 -6.18 -2.21 -7.60
CA ILE A 92 -5.88 -3.29 -6.65
C ILE A 92 -5.99 -4.63 -7.39
N GLY A 93 -5.05 -5.54 -7.15
CA GLY A 93 -5.02 -6.90 -7.69
C GLY A 93 -5.59 -7.95 -6.73
N GLU A 94 -5.53 -9.22 -7.11
CA GLU A 94 -5.99 -10.38 -6.32
C GLU A 94 -7.46 -10.32 -5.85
N LEU A 95 -8.34 -9.63 -6.57
CA LEU A 95 -9.76 -9.48 -6.20
C LEU A 95 -10.70 -10.44 -6.95
N SER A 96 -10.15 -11.41 -7.68
CA SER A 96 -10.93 -12.51 -8.24
C SER A 96 -11.75 -13.22 -7.16
N ASP A 97 -12.87 -13.81 -7.57
CA ASP A 97 -13.76 -14.50 -6.65
C ASP A 97 -13.04 -15.59 -5.86
N HIS A 98 -13.33 -15.64 -4.57
CA HIS A 98 -12.82 -16.65 -3.63
C HIS A 98 -11.28 -16.67 -3.48
N THR A 99 -10.57 -15.58 -3.79
CA THR A 99 -9.21 -15.40 -3.31
C THR A 99 -9.22 -15.07 -1.81
N PRO A 100 -8.17 -15.43 -1.05
CA PRO A 100 -8.06 -15.04 0.35
C PRO A 100 -8.16 -13.52 0.53
N PHE A 101 -7.52 -12.75 -0.35
CA PHE A 101 -7.55 -11.29 -0.32
C PHE A 101 -8.96 -10.72 -0.50
N ARG A 102 -9.70 -11.21 -1.51
CA ARG A 102 -11.10 -10.81 -1.72
C ARG A 102 -11.98 -11.17 -0.52
N CYS A 103 -11.87 -12.39 0.00
CA CYS A 103 -12.66 -12.83 1.14
C CYS A 103 -12.41 -11.96 2.39
N MET A 104 -11.17 -11.55 2.66
CA MET A 104 -10.88 -10.66 3.78
C MET A 104 -11.62 -9.33 3.66
N LEU A 105 -11.58 -8.71 2.48
CA LEU A 105 -12.25 -7.44 2.25
C LEU A 105 -13.76 -7.56 2.33
N ASP A 106 -14.31 -8.64 1.77
CA ASP A 106 -15.73 -8.91 1.88
C ASP A 106 -16.17 -9.05 3.35
N GLN A 107 -15.40 -9.74 4.20
CA GLN A 107 -15.72 -9.82 5.63
C GLN A 107 -15.61 -8.46 6.35
N MET A 108 -14.66 -7.61 5.93
CA MET A 108 -14.46 -6.27 6.52
C MET A 108 -15.42 -5.21 5.96
N THR A 109 -16.31 -5.59 5.05
CA THR A 109 -17.26 -4.66 4.43
C THR A 109 -18.67 -5.26 4.32
N ASP A 110 -18.95 -6.38 4.99
CA ASP A 110 -20.18 -7.17 4.87
C ASP A 110 -20.58 -7.44 3.39
N GLY A 111 -19.56 -7.64 2.55
CA GLY A 111 -19.69 -7.85 1.10
C GLY A 111 -20.22 -6.66 0.31
N GLN A 112 -20.31 -5.47 0.91
CA GLN A 112 -20.94 -4.30 0.28
C GLN A 112 -20.03 -3.59 -0.74
N LEU A 113 -18.72 -3.78 -0.64
CA LEU A 113 -17.77 -3.12 -1.52
C LEU A 113 -17.80 -3.73 -2.93
N GLN A 114 -18.06 -2.89 -3.93
CA GLN A 114 -18.12 -3.28 -5.34
C GLN A 114 -16.83 -2.93 -6.07
N TRP A 115 -16.43 -3.80 -6.99
CA TRP A 115 -15.16 -3.72 -7.72
C TRP A 115 -15.41 -3.79 -9.22
N GLU A 116 -14.88 -2.82 -9.95
CA GLU A 116 -14.87 -2.82 -11.41
C GLU A 116 -13.55 -3.41 -11.92
N PRO A 117 -13.57 -4.51 -12.70
CA PRO A 117 -12.36 -4.99 -13.35
C PRO A 117 -11.86 -3.97 -14.38
N LEU A 118 -10.55 -3.77 -14.43
CA LEU A 118 -9.93 -2.93 -15.47
C LEU A 118 -9.86 -3.67 -16.81
N ASP A 119 -9.60 -2.90 -17.87
CA ASP A 119 -9.35 -3.41 -19.21
C ASP A 119 -8.11 -4.34 -19.23
N ASN A 120 -7.97 -5.16 -20.28
CA ASN A 120 -6.82 -6.06 -20.44
C ASN A 120 -6.22 -5.87 -21.85
N PRO A 121 -5.18 -5.03 -22.01
CA PRO A 121 -4.17 -4.68 -20.99
C PRO A 121 -4.63 -3.63 -19.98
N PHE A 122 -4.19 -3.74 -18.72
CA PHE A 122 -4.54 -2.81 -17.64
C PHE A 122 -3.45 -1.79 -17.34
N ASP A 123 -2.20 -2.08 -17.70
CA ASP A 123 -1.03 -1.21 -17.52
C ASP A 123 -0.30 -1.06 -18.86
N HIS A 124 0.40 0.04 -19.05
CA HIS A 124 1.31 0.27 -20.18
C HIS A 124 2.64 0.78 -19.66
N VAL A 125 3.72 0.14 -20.07
CA VAL A 125 5.08 0.65 -19.87
C VAL A 125 5.45 1.47 -21.10
N VAL A 126 5.72 2.75 -20.89
CA VAL A 126 6.06 3.69 -21.96
C VAL A 126 7.52 4.11 -21.78
N LEU A 127 8.38 3.78 -22.74
CA LEU A 127 9.84 3.95 -22.65
C LEU A 127 10.39 4.88 -23.72
N GLY A 128 11.33 5.72 -23.31
CA GLY A 128 12.12 6.55 -24.21
C GLY A 128 11.56 7.95 -24.42
N PRO A 129 12.33 8.79 -25.14
CA PRO A 129 11.98 10.19 -25.35
C PRO A 129 10.84 10.31 -26.38
N PRO A 130 10.18 11.48 -26.47
CA PRO A 130 9.02 11.70 -27.35
C PRO A 130 9.23 11.26 -28.81
N GLU A 131 10.44 11.42 -29.36
CA GLU A 131 10.74 11.14 -30.76
C GLU A 131 10.80 9.63 -31.09
N ASN A 132 11.04 8.78 -30.08
CA ASN A 132 11.15 7.33 -30.24
C ASN A 132 10.50 6.58 -29.07
N ARG A 133 9.31 7.04 -28.68
CA ARG A 133 8.57 6.50 -27.54
C ARG A 133 7.99 5.12 -27.88
N ARG A 134 8.37 4.11 -27.10
CA ARG A 134 7.89 2.72 -27.24
C ARG A 134 6.85 2.42 -26.17
N ARG A 135 5.82 1.66 -26.53
CA ARG A 135 4.71 1.31 -25.63
C ARG A 135 4.56 -0.20 -25.54
N TYR A 136 4.65 -0.71 -24.33
CA TYR A 136 4.55 -2.14 -24.01
C TYR A 136 3.33 -2.38 -23.12
N PRO A 137 2.25 -2.98 -23.65
CA PRO A 137 1.07 -3.31 -22.86
C PRO A 137 1.38 -4.42 -21.84
N ILE A 138 0.84 -4.27 -20.63
CA ILE A 138 0.88 -5.27 -19.56
C ILE A 138 -0.49 -5.92 -19.46
N TYR A 139 -0.50 -7.22 -19.72
CA TYR A 139 -1.71 -8.03 -19.66
C TYR A 139 -1.82 -8.79 -18.35
N SER A 140 -3.05 -9.05 -17.91
CA SER A 140 -3.32 -10.03 -16.86
C SER A 140 -3.47 -11.42 -17.46
N GLY A 141 -3.24 -12.45 -16.63
CA GLY A 141 -3.32 -13.85 -16.99
C GLY A 141 -1.95 -14.53 -16.98
N ARG A 142 -1.85 -15.66 -16.27
CA ARG A 142 -0.60 -16.42 -16.10
C ARG A 142 0.00 -16.95 -17.40
N THR A 143 -0.83 -17.14 -18.42
CA THR A 143 -0.43 -17.59 -19.76
C THR A 143 -0.32 -16.42 -20.73
N ARG A 144 -1.35 -15.55 -20.76
CA ARG A 144 -1.41 -14.41 -21.68
C ARG A 144 -0.26 -13.41 -21.46
N PHE A 145 0.05 -13.08 -20.20
CA PHE A 145 1.11 -12.11 -19.90
C PHE A 145 2.47 -12.49 -20.51
N PRO A 146 3.05 -13.68 -20.25
CA PRO A 146 4.30 -14.05 -20.88
C PRO A 146 4.22 -14.21 -22.39
N GLU A 147 3.09 -14.69 -22.95
CA GLU A 147 2.92 -14.82 -24.39
C GLU A 147 2.96 -13.45 -25.09
N GLU A 148 2.25 -12.47 -24.57
CA GLU A 148 2.26 -11.10 -25.10
C GLU A 148 3.61 -10.41 -24.89
N LEU A 149 4.28 -10.68 -23.76
CA LEU A 149 5.61 -10.15 -23.50
C LEU A 149 6.64 -10.70 -24.51
N LYS A 150 6.57 -12.00 -24.83
CA LYS A 150 7.42 -12.62 -25.86
C LYS A 150 7.18 -12.04 -27.25
N LYS A 151 5.93 -11.71 -27.60
CA LYS A 151 5.63 -11.01 -28.87
C LYS A 151 6.29 -9.62 -28.93
N CYS A 152 6.39 -8.94 -27.80
CA CYS A 152 7.04 -7.63 -27.72
C CYS A 152 8.57 -7.72 -27.79
N PHE A 153 9.16 -8.86 -27.41
CA PHE A 153 10.60 -9.08 -27.31
C PHE A 153 11.03 -10.40 -27.99
N PRO A 154 10.97 -10.48 -29.33
CA PRO A 154 11.38 -11.69 -30.05
C PRO A 154 12.86 -12.00 -29.79
N GLY A 155 13.18 -13.26 -29.49
CA GLY A 155 14.53 -13.73 -29.13
C GLY A 155 14.82 -13.74 -27.63
N GLU A 156 13.95 -13.19 -26.79
CA GLU A 156 14.10 -13.13 -25.32
C GLU A 156 13.21 -14.17 -24.60
N GLU A 157 12.72 -15.20 -25.31
CA GLU A 157 11.72 -16.13 -24.78
C GLU A 157 12.23 -16.89 -23.55
N LYS A 158 13.50 -17.31 -23.58
CA LYS A 158 14.15 -18.00 -22.45
C LYS A 158 14.29 -17.09 -21.23
N ALA A 159 14.65 -15.82 -21.43
CA ALA A 159 14.79 -14.84 -20.36
C ALA A 159 13.43 -14.59 -19.68
N ILE A 160 12.39 -14.43 -20.49
CA ILE A 160 11.00 -14.23 -20.02
C ILE A 160 10.50 -15.46 -19.25
N ASP A 161 10.76 -16.67 -19.75
CA ASP A 161 10.33 -17.90 -19.07
C ASP A 161 11.01 -18.08 -17.72
N GLU A 162 12.32 -17.83 -17.64
CA GLU A 162 13.05 -17.90 -16.37
C GLU A 162 12.59 -16.78 -15.42
N TYR A 163 12.35 -15.57 -15.91
CA TYR A 163 11.77 -14.49 -15.12
C TYR A 163 10.41 -14.89 -14.52
N MET A 164 9.49 -15.44 -15.32
CA MET A 164 8.17 -15.85 -14.84
C MET A 164 8.24 -16.98 -13.81
N LYS A 165 9.20 -17.92 -13.99
CA LYS A 165 9.49 -18.94 -12.99
C LYS A 165 9.97 -18.31 -11.69
N LEU A 166 10.89 -17.35 -11.76
CA LEU A 166 11.39 -16.61 -10.59
C LEU A 166 10.27 -15.84 -9.86
N VAL A 167 9.38 -15.15 -10.59
CA VAL A 167 8.20 -14.45 -10.03
C VAL A 167 7.28 -15.43 -9.29
N LYS A 168 6.99 -16.59 -9.90
CA LYS A 168 6.15 -17.63 -9.29
C LYS A 168 6.72 -18.13 -7.97
N VAL A 169 8.04 -18.35 -7.89
CA VAL A 169 8.66 -18.80 -6.63
C VAL A 169 8.73 -17.68 -5.60
N GLY A 170 9.02 -16.44 -6.02
CA GLY A 170 9.05 -15.26 -5.15
C GLY A 170 7.71 -15.01 -4.44
N THR A 171 6.59 -15.21 -5.13
CA THR A 171 5.23 -15.01 -4.60
C THR A 171 4.96 -15.82 -3.33
N TYR A 172 5.34 -17.11 -3.31
CA TYR A 172 5.14 -17.97 -2.13
C TYR A 172 5.92 -17.49 -0.90
N GLY A 173 6.93 -16.66 -1.11
CA GLY A 173 7.76 -16.07 -0.07
C GLY A 173 7.05 -15.12 0.89
N ILE A 174 6.04 -14.40 0.43
CA ILE A 174 5.29 -13.44 1.24
C ILE A 174 4.63 -14.15 2.43
N TRP A 175 4.10 -15.35 2.20
CA TRP A 175 3.54 -16.20 3.24
C TRP A 175 4.58 -16.60 4.29
N LEU A 176 5.82 -16.83 3.87
CA LEU A 176 6.91 -17.15 4.78
C LEU A 176 7.31 -15.94 5.64
N MET A 177 7.18 -14.71 5.13
CA MET A 177 7.35 -13.49 5.95
C MET A 177 6.29 -13.40 7.06
N ALA A 178 5.02 -13.61 6.72
CA ALA A 178 3.92 -13.62 7.70
C ALA A 178 4.15 -14.69 8.77
N MET A 179 4.50 -15.90 8.34
CA MET A 179 4.83 -17.01 9.25
C MET A 179 5.98 -16.66 10.18
N LEU A 180 7.10 -16.14 9.68
CA LEU A 180 8.26 -15.80 10.49
C LEU A 180 7.93 -14.75 11.58
N LYS A 181 7.04 -13.81 11.28
CA LYS A 181 6.54 -12.79 12.23
C LYS A 181 5.61 -13.36 13.30
N LEU A 182 4.88 -14.45 13.00
CA LEU A 182 3.97 -15.12 13.94
C LEU A 182 4.63 -16.22 14.78
N LEU A 183 5.76 -16.79 14.32
CA LEU A 183 6.54 -17.77 15.08
C LEU A 183 7.10 -17.18 16.38
N LEU A 184 7.22 -17.97 17.44
CA LEU A 184 7.88 -17.54 18.68
C LEU A 184 9.29 -17.00 18.42
N VAL A 185 9.66 -15.88 19.06
CA VAL A 185 10.92 -15.15 18.77
C VAL A 185 12.17 -16.03 18.89
N PRO A 186 12.37 -16.85 19.94
CA PRO A 186 13.57 -17.70 20.04
C PRO A 186 13.67 -18.70 18.89
N MET A 187 12.54 -19.21 18.43
CA MET A 187 12.48 -20.17 17.33
C MET A 187 12.76 -19.51 15.98
N ALA A 188 12.17 -18.34 15.72
CA ALA A 188 12.50 -17.55 14.53
C ALA A 188 14.01 -17.25 14.48
N LYS A 189 14.60 -16.83 15.60
CA LYS A 189 16.05 -16.60 15.71
C LYS A 189 16.87 -17.88 15.49
N PHE A 190 16.43 -19.03 16.00
CA PHE A 190 17.09 -20.32 15.77
C PHE A 190 17.09 -20.72 14.29
N LEU A 191 15.95 -20.57 13.61
CA LEU A 191 15.84 -20.88 12.17
C LEU A 191 16.75 -19.98 11.33
N ILE A 192 16.88 -18.71 11.72
CA ILE A 192 17.78 -17.75 11.06
C ILE A 192 19.24 -18.12 11.34
N TYR A 193 19.60 -18.31 12.61
CA TYR A 193 20.97 -18.61 13.04
C TYR A 193 21.52 -19.90 12.40
N THR A 194 20.68 -20.91 12.22
CA THR A 194 21.05 -22.18 11.57
C THR A 194 21.09 -22.10 10.04
N GLY A 195 20.65 -20.99 9.45
CA GLY A 195 20.51 -20.82 8.00
C GLY A 195 19.37 -21.63 7.38
N LEU A 196 18.50 -22.25 8.19
CA LEU A 196 17.37 -23.07 7.71
C LEU A 196 16.36 -22.21 6.93
N VAL A 197 16.17 -20.95 7.32
CA VAL A 197 15.27 -20.03 6.61
C VAL A 197 15.71 -19.87 5.15
N GLN A 198 16.99 -19.58 4.87
CA GLN A 198 17.45 -19.43 3.49
C GLN A 198 17.51 -20.76 2.72
N ARG A 199 17.78 -21.88 3.40
CA ARG A 199 17.83 -23.21 2.76
C ARG A 199 16.45 -23.73 2.34
N LEU A 200 15.44 -23.48 3.17
CA LEU A 200 14.07 -23.97 2.94
C LEU A 200 13.21 -22.98 2.14
N SER A 201 13.63 -21.72 2.02
CA SER A 201 12.90 -20.67 1.31
C SER A 201 13.73 -20.06 0.19
N PHE A 202 13.31 -20.34 -1.05
CA PHE A 202 13.88 -19.66 -2.22
C PHE A 202 13.70 -18.14 -2.14
N PHE A 203 12.60 -17.65 -1.56
CA PHE A 203 12.38 -16.22 -1.36
C PHE A 203 13.45 -15.58 -0.49
N PHE A 204 13.73 -16.15 0.69
CA PHE A 204 14.76 -15.60 1.57
C PHE A 204 16.19 -15.81 1.03
N LYS A 205 16.39 -16.81 0.15
CA LYS A 205 17.62 -16.94 -0.63
C LYS A 205 17.80 -15.82 -1.66
N MET A 206 16.72 -15.38 -2.30
CA MET A 206 16.73 -14.33 -3.32
C MET A 206 16.61 -12.92 -2.74
N ALA A 207 16.06 -12.77 -1.53
CA ALA A 207 15.85 -11.49 -0.87
C ALA A 207 17.09 -10.56 -0.82
N PRO A 208 18.33 -11.08 -0.64
CA PRO A 208 19.54 -10.24 -0.65
C PRO A 208 19.93 -9.70 -2.04
N ARG A 209 19.34 -10.23 -3.13
CA ARG A 209 19.72 -9.86 -4.50
C ARG A 209 18.99 -8.60 -4.94
N SER A 210 19.69 -7.69 -5.60
CA SER A 210 19.04 -6.55 -6.24
C SER A 210 18.25 -7.01 -7.48
N LEU A 211 17.23 -6.25 -7.90
CA LEU A 211 16.57 -6.56 -9.18
C LEU A 211 17.55 -6.45 -10.34
N THR A 212 18.40 -5.44 -10.30
CA THR A 212 19.37 -5.15 -11.35
C THR A 212 20.26 -6.36 -11.59
N ASP A 213 20.76 -7.03 -10.55
CA ASP A 213 21.57 -8.24 -10.71
C ASP A 213 20.78 -9.38 -11.35
N VAL A 214 19.55 -9.61 -10.88
CA VAL A 214 18.69 -10.70 -11.39
C VAL A 214 18.32 -10.46 -12.86
N VAL A 215 17.92 -9.25 -13.22
CA VAL A 215 17.48 -8.92 -14.59
C VAL A 215 18.66 -8.82 -15.56
N ASN A 216 19.82 -8.33 -15.11
CA ASN A 216 21.03 -8.31 -15.94
C ASN A 216 21.52 -9.72 -16.28
N GLU A 217 21.35 -10.69 -15.37
CA GLU A 217 21.65 -12.11 -15.64
C GLU A 217 20.68 -12.76 -16.64
N LEU A 218 19.46 -12.23 -16.78
CA LEU A 218 18.43 -12.83 -17.61
C LEU A 218 18.53 -12.41 -19.08
N THR A 219 18.87 -11.14 -19.34
CA THR A 219 18.86 -10.58 -20.70
C THR A 219 19.84 -9.42 -20.83
N GLU A 220 20.35 -9.17 -22.05
CA GLU A 220 21.10 -7.95 -22.42
C GLU A 220 20.23 -6.86 -23.04
N ASN A 221 18.96 -7.15 -23.37
CA ASN A 221 18.06 -6.21 -24.02
C ASN A 221 17.65 -5.07 -23.08
N LYS A 222 18.06 -3.84 -23.40
CA LYS A 222 17.83 -2.66 -22.56
C LYS A 222 16.35 -2.34 -22.33
N ASP A 223 15.49 -2.59 -23.32
CA ASP A 223 14.05 -2.35 -23.19
C ASP A 223 13.38 -3.39 -22.31
N LEU A 224 13.73 -4.68 -22.49
CA LEU A 224 13.24 -5.74 -21.61
C LEU A 224 13.75 -5.53 -20.18
N ARG A 225 15.01 -5.14 -20.01
CA ARG A 225 15.56 -4.75 -18.71
C ARG A 225 14.71 -3.63 -18.11
N ALA A 226 14.50 -2.52 -18.81
CA ALA A 226 13.71 -1.40 -18.31
C ALA A 226 12.27 -1.81 -17.95
N HIS A 227 11.62 -2.60 -18.80
CA HIS A 227 10.27 -3.14 -18.58
C HIS A 227 10.16 -4.02 -17.33
N LEU A 228 11.18 -4.83 -17.06
CA LEU A 228 11.23 -5.64 -15.85
C LEU A 228 11.72 -4.84 -14.62
N ARG A 229 12.30 -3.63 -14.80
CA ARG A 229 13.05 -2.85 -13.78
C ARG A 229 12.32 -1.73 -13.05
N HIS A 230 11.03 -1.87 -12.82
CA HIS A 230 10.27 -0.79 -12.18
C HIS A 230 10.37 -0.78 -10.63
N LEU A 231 10.79 -1.87 -9.98
CA LEU A 231 10.94 -1.99 -8.50
C LEU A 231 12.00 -3.06 -8.12
N ARG A 232 12.46 -3.14 -6.86
CA ARG A 232 13.40 -4.21 -6.41
C ARG A 232 12.80 -5.62 -6.54
N PHE A 233 13.59 -6.70 -6.73
CA PHE A 233 13.08 -8.00 -7.21
C PHE A 233 12.01 -8.63 -6.32
N SER A 234 12.20 -8.67 -5.00
CA SER A 234 11.19 -9.20 -4.08
C SER A 234 9.90 -8.37 -4.08
N MET A 235 9.99 -7.04 -4.18
CA MET A 235 8.82 -6.17 -4.35
C MET A 235 8.17 -6.35 -5.72
N HIS A 236 8.97 -6.38 -6.78
CA HIS A 236 8.53 -6.43 -8.16
C HIS A 236 7.83 -7.77 -8.46
N SER A 237 8.42 -8.90 -8.05
CA SER A 237 7.78 -10.21 -8.17
C SER A 237 6.46 -10.29 -7.41
N THR A 238 6.39 -9.68 -6.22
CA THR A 238 5.15 -9.55 -5.44
C THR A 238 4.11 -8.71 -6.20
N LEU A 239 4.52 -7.57 -6.76
CA LEU A 239 3.65 -6.67 -7.51
C LEU A 239 3.08 -7.35 -8.76
N ILE A 240 3.93 -7.96 -9.58
CA ILE A 240 3.49 -8.68 -10.78
C ILE A 240 2.51 -9.78 -10.40
N SER A 241 2.84 -10.58 -9.39
CA SER A 241 1.96 -11.67 -8.95
C SER A 241 0.59 -11.18 -8.49
N HIS A 242 0.55 -10.05 -7.79
CA HIS A 242 -0.68 -9.41 -7.33
C HIS A 242 -1.62 -9.08 -8.51
N PHE A 243 -1.07 -8.60 -9.63
CA PHE A 243 -1.83 -8.21 -10.81
C PHE A 243 -1.97 -9.31 -11.88
N LEU A 244 -1.28 -10.45 -11.77
CA LEU A 244 -1.41 -11.57 -12.72
C LEU A 244 -2.84 -12.12 -12.82
N SER A 245 -3.65 -11.95 -11.78
CA SER A 245 -5.05 -12.38 -11.75
C SER A 245 -6.02 -11.34 -12.33
N GLY A 246 -5.55 -10.11 -12.58
CA GLY A 246 -6.36 -8.97 -12.96
C GLY A 246 -6.06 -7.76 -12.08
N ALA A 247 -6.67 -6.64 -12.47
CA ALA A 247 -6.67 -5.40 -11.72
C ALA A 247 -8.12 -4.91 -11.59
N TRP A 248 -8.44 -4.29 -10.46
CA TRP A 248 -9.77 -3.78 -10.17
C TRP A 248 -9.68 -2.38 -9.55
N TYR A 249 -10.74 -1.61 -9.75
CA TYR A 249 -10.95 -0.30 -9.16
C TYR A 249 -12.21 -0.32 -8.29
N PRO A 250 -12.22 0.31 -7.11
CA PRO A 250 -13.42 0.38 -6.27
C PRO A 250 -14.48 1.24 -6.98
N LYS A 251 -15.62 0.65 -7.30
CA LYS A 251 -16.72 1.37 -7.96
C LYS A 251 -17.24 2.47 -7.04
N GLY A 252 -17.29 3.72 -7.52
CA GLY A 252 -17.58 4.89 -6.68
C GLY A 252 -16.36 5.54 -6.01
N GLY A 253 -15.15 5.03 -6.25
CA GLY A 253 -13.88 5.60 -5.81
C GLY A 253 -13.36 5.07 -4.47
N ALA A 254 -12.15 5.49 -4.10
CA ALA A 254 -11.43 4.94 -2.93
C ALA A 254 -12.17 5.14 -1.60
N THR A 255 -13.03 6.17 -1.51
CA THR A 255 -13.82 6.48 -0.32
C THR A 255 -14.78 5.34 0.08
N GLU A 256 -15.21 4.48 -0.87
CA GLU A 256 -16.10 3.36 -0.55
C GLU A 256 -15.47 2.37 0.44
N LEU A 257 -14.14 2.25 0.45
CA LEU A 257 -13.41 1.38 1.39
C LEU A 257 -13.71 1.76 2.84
N SER A 258 -13.47 3.01 3.21
CA SER A 258 -13.70 3.50 4.57
C SER A 258 -15.19 3.61 4.89
N TYR A 259 -16.01 4.02 3.92
CA TYR A 259 -17.46 4.13 4.07
C TYR A 259 -18.11 2.79 4.47
N HIS A 260 -17.66 1.66 3.91
CA HIS A 260 -18.20 0.34 4.24
C HIS A 260 -17.55 -0.32 5.46
N MET A 261 -16.32 0.04 5.82
CA MET A 261 -15.65 -0.51 7.02
C MET A 261 -16.14 0.11 8.33
N ILE A 262 -16.46 1.41 8.34
CA ILE A 262 -16.83 2.13 9.57
C ILE A 262 -18.09 1.55 10.25
N PRO A 263 -19.21 1.29 9.54
CA PRO A 263 -20.42 0.77 10.17
C PRO A 263 -20.22 -0.55 10.91
N ILE A 264 -19.28 -1.39 10.45
CA ILE A 264 -18.95 -2.66 11.11
C ILE A 264 -18.28 -2.41 12.46
N ILE A 265 -17.37 -1.45 12.54
CA ILE A 265 -16.74 -1.04 13.79
C ILE A 265 -17.81 -0.54 14.77
N GLU A 266 -18.76 0.26 14.29
CA GLU A 266 -19.84 0.81 15.11
C GLU A 266 -20.82 -0.25 15.60
N LYS A 267 -21.24 -1.16 14.72
CA LYS A 267 -22.10 -2.32 15.03
C LYS A 267 -21.47 -3.23 16.09
N ALA A 268 -20.14 -3.33 16.10
CA ALA A 268 -19.39 -4.05 17.13
C ALA A 268 -19.24 -3.29 18.48
N GLY A 269 -19.81 -2.08 18.58
CA GLY A 269 -19.72 -1.22 19.78
C GLY A 269 -18.48 -0.33 19.83
N GLY A 270 -17.81 -0.13 18.69
CA GLY A 270 -16.70 0.80 18.53
C GLY A 270 -17.14 2.19 18.06
N ALA A 271 -16.15 3.03 17.74
CA ALA A 271 -16.32 4.33 17.10
C ALA A 271 -15.06 4.73 16.30
N VAL A 272 -15.24 5.59 15.30
CA VAL A 272 -14.15 6.17 14.49
C VAL A 272 -14.24 7.69 14.60
N LEU A 273 -13.26 8.33 15.24
CA LEU A 273 -13.25 9.78 15.44
C LEU A 273 -12.25 10.42 14.49
N VAL A 274 -12.71 11.40 13.71
CA VAL A 274 -11.86 12.21 12.86
C VAL A 274 -11.47 13.52 13.56
N ARG A 275 -10.49 14.23 13.00
CA ARG A 275 -9.89 15.44 13.57
C ARG A 275 -9.26 15.19 14.94
N ALA A 276 -8.87 13.96 15.22
CA ALA A 276 -8.39 13.43 16.49
C ALA A 276 -6.90 13.06 16.46
N PRO A 277 -5.98 14.01 16.21
CA PRO A 277 -4.56 13.71 16.20
C PRO A 277 -4.10 13.31 17.60
N VAL A 278 -3.58 12.09 17.72
CA VAL A 278 -2.87 11.64 18.93
C VAL A 278 -1.54 12.38 19.01
N ASN A 279 -1.29 13.09 20.11
CA ASN A 279 -0.06 13.84 20.31
C ASN A 279 1.01 13.02 21.07
N ARG A 280 0.60 12.13 21.99
CA ARG A 280 1.48 11.24 22.74
C ARG A 280 0.75 9.99 23.24
N ILE A 281 1.52 8.93 23.46
CA ILE A 281 1.10 7.71 24.15
C ILE A 281 1.61 7.81 25.60
N LEU A 282 0.73 7.50 26.55
CA LEU A 282 0.99 7.62 27.98
C LEU A 282 1.20 6.24 28.59
N PHE A 283 2.19 6.15 29.48
CA PHE A 283 2.64 4.91 30.11
C PHE A 283 2.49 4.99 31.62
N ASN A 284 2.35 3.84 32.28
CA ASN A 284 2.49 3.75 33.73
C ASN A 284 3.97 3.62 34.15
N ASP A 285 4.22 3.56 35.46
CA ASP A 285 5.57 3.41 36.04
C ASP A 285 6.27 2.11 35.59
N SER A 286 5.49 1.09 35.19
CA SER A 286 5.99 -0.17 34.65
C SER A 286 6.22 -0.14 33.13
N LYS A 287 6.18 1.04 32.50
CA LYS A 287 6.36 1.25 31.05
C LYS A 287 5.34 0.51 30.17
N GLU A 288 4.13 0.33 30.67
CA GLU A 288 3.02 -0.26 29.92
C GLU A 288 2.14 0.86 29.35
N ALA A 289 1.77 0.77 28.06
CA ALA A 289 0.87 1.74 27.45
C ALA A 289 -0.53 1.60 28.08
N ILE A 290 -1.09 2.71 28.55
CA ILE A 290 -2.37 2.72 29.26
C ILE A 290 -3.34 3.80 28.78
N ARG A 291 -2.85 4.84 28.10
CA ARG A 291 -3.68 5.92 27.55
C ARG A 291 -3.06 6.49 26.29
N VAL A 292 -3.88 7.17 25.50
CA VAL A 292 -3.44 8.10 24.46
C VAL A 292 -3.96 9.49 24.78
N SER A 293 -3.23 10.50 24.34
CA SER A 293 -3.64 11.88 24.51
C SER A 293 -3.97 12.51 23.16
N VAL A 294 -5.08 13.25 23.12
CA VAL A 294 -5.57 13.99 21.95
C VAL A 294 -5.84 15.44 22.34
N MET A 295 -5.66 16.36 21.39
CA MET A 295 -5.97 17.77 21.60
C MET A 295 -7.41 18.06 21.18
N LYS A 296 -8.22 18.64 22.08
CA LYS A 296 -9.53 19.22 21.78
C LYS A 296 -9.41 20.74 21.90
N GLY A 297 -9.05 21.40 20.80
CA GLY A 297 -8.67 22.81 20.84
C GLY A 297 -7.36 22.98 21.63
N GLN A 298 -7.41 23.71 22.75
CA GLN A 298 -6.27 23.87 23.65
C GLN A 298 -6.27 22.85 24.82
N GLU A 299 -7.37 22.11 25.00
CA GLU A 299 -7.49 21.13 26.07
C GLU A 299 -6.85 19.80 25.67
N GLU A 300 -6.02 19.25 26.54
CA GLU A 300 -5.44 17.92 26.38
C GLU A 300 -6.37 16.87 27.02
N VAL A 301 -6.93 15.98 26.21
CA VAL A 301 -7.88 14.95 26.65
C VAL A 301 -7.18 13.60 26.65
N HIS A 302 -7.17 12.94 27.82
CA HIS A 302 -6.60 11.61 27.98
C HIS A 302 -7.66 10.53 27.81
N ILE A 303 -7.45 9.63 26.86
CA ILE A 303 -8.33 8.50 26.59
C ILE A 303 -7.66 7.24 27.14
N HIS A 304 -8.30 6.61 28.13
CA HIS A 304 -7.82 5.35 28.68
C HIS A 304 -8.03 4.19 27.70
N ALA A 305 -6.96 3.43 27.46
CA ALA A 305 -6.95 2.30 26.56
C ALA A 305 -5.98 1.23 27.11
N PRO A 306 -6.48 0.05 27.53
CA PRO A 306 -5.61 -1.03 28.03
C PRO A 306 -4.71 -1.62 26.93
N MET A 307 -4.97 -1.29 25.67
CA MET A 307 -4.18 -1.68 24.50
C MET A 307 -4.19 -0.52 23.50
N VAL A 308 -3.02 -0.21 22.95
CA VAL A 308 -2.83 0.81 21.90
C VAL A 308 -2.27 0.14 20.66
N ILE A 309 -2.98 0.26 19.53
CA ILE A 309 -2.54 -0.23 18.23
C ILE A 309 -2.23 0.98 17.36
N SER A 310 -0.96 1.22 17.06
CA SER A 310 -0.53 2.35 16.26
C SER A 310 -0.44 1.97 14.77
N ASN A 311 -1.29 2.62 13.97
CA ASN A 311 -1.18 2.64 12.51
C ASN A 311 -0.50 3.93 11.99
N ALA A 312 0.14 4.71 12.88
CA ALA A 312 0.81 5.95 12.49
C ALA A 312 2.15 5.70 11.76
N GLY A 313 2.59 4.44 11.65
CA GLY A 313 3.90 4.07 11.15
C GLY A 313 4.96 3.99 12.25
N ILE A 314 6.04 3.25 11.99
CA ILE A 314 7.07 2.92 12.98
C ILE A 314 7.81 4.18 13.45
N PHE A 315 8.15 5.08 12.52
CA PHE A 315 8.87 6.32 12.81
C PHE A 315 8.03 7.27 13.67
N ASN A 316 6.78 7.54 13.27
CA ASN A 316 5.89 8.39 14.06
C ASN A 316 5.65 7.80 15.45
N THR A 317 5.40 6.50 15.54
CA THR A 317 5.15 5.86 16.84
C THR A 317 6.37 6.04 17.74
N TYR A 318 7.56 5.62 17.30
CA TYR A 318 8.74 5.57 18.16
C TYR A 318 9.42 6.92 18.36
N GLN A 319 9.44 7.81 17.38
CA GLN A 319 10.20 9.08 17.44
C GLN A 319 9.34 10.27 17.84
N LYS A 320 8.01 10.22 17.62
CA LYS A 320 7.08 11.33 17.91
C LYS A 320 6.14 11.03 19.08
N LEU A 321 5.48 9.86 19.07
CA LEU A 321 4.40 9.57 20.02
C LEU A 321 4.88 9.01 21.37
N LEU A 322 6.09 8.44 21.43
CA LEU A 322 6.67 7.96 22.69
C LEU A 322 7.31 9.10 23.53
N PRO A 323 7.25 9.01 24.87
CA PRO A 323 8.07 9.83 25.77
C PRO A 323 9.56 9.66 25.50
N LYS A 324 10.37 10.72 25.67
CA LYS A 324 11.79 10.77 25.29
C LYS A 324 12.62 9.67 25.93
N GLU A 325 12.30 9.30 27.15
CA GLU A 325 12.96 8.24 27.91
C GLU A 325 12.74 6.88 27.24
N LEU A 326 11.53 6.61 26.76
CA LEU A 326 11.19 5.37 26.06
C LEU A 326 11.70 5.35 24.61
N GLN A 327 11.89 6.52 23.98
CA GLN A 327 12.55 6.59 22.68
C GLN A 327 13.97 6.03 22.77
N ALA A 328 14.69 6.29 23.87
CA ALA A 328 16.08 5.87 24.08
C ALA A 328 16.25 4.38 24.39
N GLU A 329 15.17 3.61 24.56
CA GLU A 329 15.24 2.18 24.88
C GLU A 329 16.01 1.40 23.81
N PRO A 330 17.00 0.55 24.17
CA PRO A 330 17.85 -0.14 23.21
C PRO A 330 17.08 -0.98 22.19
N ALA A 331 15.97 -1.60 22.61
CA ALA A 331 15.14 -2.40 21.71
C ALA A 331 14.40 -1.53 20.67
N ILE A 332 13.97 -0.32 21.05
CA ILE A 332 13.35 0.65 20.15
C ILE A 332 14.38 1.19 19.15
N GLN A 333 15.56 1.57 19.63
CA GLN A 333 16.66 2.03 18.78
C GLN A 333 17.12 0.95 17.81
N LYS A 334 17.16 -0.32 18.24
CA LYS A 334 17.44 -1.45 17.35
C LYS A 334 16.38 -1.59 16.25
N HIS A 335 15.10 -1.40 16.54
CA HIS A 335 14.07 -1.45 15.50
C HIS A 335 14.26 -0.33 14.48
N LEU A 336 14.51 0.90 14.96
CA LEU A 336 14.74 2.07 14.11
C LEU A 336 15.99 1.93 13.24
N SER A 337 17.07 1.33 13.73
CA SER A 337 18.29 1.14 12.94
C SER A 337 18.15 0.13 11.79
N MET A 338 17.13 -0.72 11.84
CA MET A 338 16.85 -1.73 10.82
C MET A 338 15.93 -1.23 9.71
N VAL A 339 15.32 -0.04 9.85
CA VAL A 339 14.41 0.52 8.85
C VAL A 339 14.86 1.93 8.44
N LYS A 340 14.57 2.29 7.20
CA LYS A 340 14.82 3.63 6.65
C LYS A 340 13.50 4.24 6.23
N HIS A 341 13.43 5.58 6.21
CA HIS A 341 12.30 6.26 5.58
C HIS A 341 12.26 5.89 4.10
N GLY A 342 11.07 5.60 3.58
CA GLY A 342 10.85 5.41 2.15
C GLY A 342 10.96 6.73 1.39
N GLU A 343 10.85 6.63 0.07
CA GLU A 343 10.95 7.80 -0.80
C GLU A 343 9.68 8.67 -0.73
N GLY A 344 9.91 9.98 -0.75
CA GLY A 344 8.86 10.99 -0.82
C GLY A 344 8.16 11.00 -2.18
N GLY A 345 6.91 11.43 -2.17
CA GLY A 345 6.07 11.51 -3.36
C GLY A 345 5.66 12.91 -3.76
N LEU A 346 5.46 13.10 -5.06
CA LEU A 346 4.71 14.22 -5.61
C LEU A 346 3.52 13.68 -6.41
N SER A 347 2.32 14.08 -6.02
CA SER A 347 1.07 13.69 -6.69
C SER A 347 0.48 14.92 -7.38
N VAL A 348 0.23 14.84 -8.69
CA VAL A 348 -0.47 15.90 -9.44
C VAL A 348 -1.88 15.44 -9.77
N PHE A 349 -2.86 16.29 -9.51
CA PHE A 349 -4.26 16.05 -9.79
C PHE A 349 -4.72 16.99 -10.89
N VAL A 350 -5.26 16.43 -11.96
CA VAL A 350 -5.73 17.19 -13.13
C VAL A 350 -7.22 16.99 -13.31
N GLY A 351 -7.97 18.10 -13.37
CA GLY A 351 -9.37 18.14 -13.76
C GLY A 351 -9.50 18.59 -15.21
N LEU A 352 -10.18 17.78 -16.02
CA LEU A 352 -10.30 17.95 -17.46
C LEU A 352 -11.76 18.16 -17.88
N ASN A 353 -11.96 19.07 -18.82
CA ASN A 353 -13.22 19.25 -19.53
C ASN A 353 -13.30 18.30 -20.72
N GLY A 354 -14.29 17.42 -20.71
CA GLY A 354 -14.56 16.41 -21.73
C GLY A 354 -14.74 15.02 -21.13
N THR A 355 -15.47 14.16 -21.84
CA THR A 355 -15.63 12.76 -21.47
C THR A 355 -14.36 11.96 -21.74
N LYS A 356 -14.28 10.74 -21.18
CA LYS A 356 -13.14 9.85 -21.43
C LYS A 356 -12.99 9.50 -22.91
N GLU A 357 -14.08 9.39 -23.67
CA GLU A 357 -14.06 9.10 -25.11
C GLU A 357 -13.50 10.28 -25.92
N GLU A 358 -13.94 11.50 -25.60
CA GLU A 358 -13.47 12.74 -26.24
C GLU A 358 -11.96 12.91 -26.02
N LEU A 359 -11.49 12.64 -24.80
CA LEU A 359 -10.10 12.77 -24.38
C LEU A 359 -9.23 11.54 -24.68
N GLY A 360 -9.83 10.44 -25.17
CA GLY A 360 -9.11 9.20 -25.47
C GLY A 360 -8.55 8.48 -24.23
N LEU A 361 -9.17 8.69 -23.06
CA LEU A 361 -8.82 8.06 -21.80
C LEU A 361 -9.46 6.67 -21.70
N LYS A 362 -8.67 5.70 -21.25
CA LYS A 362 -9.09 4.32 -20.98
C LYS A 362 -8.92 3.98 -19.51
N ALA A 363 -9.50 2.86 -19.09
CA ALA A 363 -9.36 2.34 -17.72
C ALA A 363 -7.98 1.68 -17.48
N ASP A 364 -6.93 2.22 -18.11
CA ASP A 364 -5.55 1.72 -18.08
C ASP A 364 -4.70 2.60 -17.14
N ASN A 365 -3.54 2.09 -16.69
CA ASN A 365 -2.46 2.90 -16.14
C ASN A 365 -1.25 2.97 -17.06
N TYR A 366 -0.44 4.00 -16.87
CA TYR A 366 0.74 4.23 -17.68
C TYR A 366 1.94 4.52 -16.78
N TRP A 367 3.01 3.77 -16.97
CA TRP A 367 4.31 3.98 -16.34
C TRP A 367 5.22 4.59 -17.39
N VAL A 368 5.40 5.90 -17.36
CA VAL A 368 6.12 6.66 -18.38
C VAL A 368 7.53 6.97 -17.91
N PHE A 369 8.52 6.35 -18.56
CA PHE A 369 9.94 6.52 -18.29
C PHE A 369 10.57 7.42 -19.35
N ALA A 370 11.35 8.42 -18.90
CA ALA A 370 12.03 9.33 -19.80
C ALA A 370 13.05 8.59 -20.69
N GLU A 371 13.82 7.65 -20.13
CA GLU A 371 14.76 6.81 -20.86
C GLU A 371 14.84 5.39 -20.27
N ASN A 372 15.64 4.53 -20.91
CA ASN A 372 15.79 3.12 -20.52
C ASN A 372 16.69 2.92 -19.29
N SER A 373 17.60 3.86 -19.01
CA SER A 373 18.60 3.81 -17.94
C SER A 373 18.02 4.31 -16.60
N PHE A 374 16.92 3.70 -16.16
CA PHE A 374 16.15 4.20 -15.02
C PHE A 374 16.95 4.38 -13.72
N ASP A 375 17.83 3.44 -13.36
CA ASP A 375 18.62 3.54 -12.11
C ASP A 375 19.54 4.76 -12.13
N GLU A 376 20.24 5.00 -13.23
CA GLU A 376 21.13 6.16 -13.39
C GLU A 376 20.33 7.46 -13.42
N LEU A 377 19.21 7.48 -14.15
CA LEU A 377 18.29 8.62 -14.18
C LEU A 377 17.77 8.96 -12.78
N MET A 378 17.32 7.96 -12.02
CA MET A 378 16.84 8.15 -10.66
C MET A 378 17.96 8.61 -9.72
N MET A 379 19.17 8.04 -9.85
CA MET A 379 20.32 8.48 -9.05
C MET A 379 20.66 9.95 -9.33
N ASN A 380 20.74 10.34 -10.60
CA ASN A 380 21.01 11.72 -11.00
C ASN A 380 19.90 12.66 -10.57
N TYR A 381 18.64 12.29 -10.79
CA TYR A 381 17.46 13.04 -10.35
C TYR A 381 17.42 13.25 -8.84
N MET A 382 17.70 12.20 -8.07
CA MET A 382 17.72 12.30 -6.62
C MET A 382 18.92 13.15 -6.17
N ASN A 383 20.11 12.97 -6.73
CA ASN A 383 21.30 13.72 -6.30
C ASN A 383 21.33 15.17 -6.79
N GLY A 384 20.55 15.51 -7.82
CA GLY A 384 20.43 16.86 -8.36
C GLY A 384 19.78 17.86 -7.40
N ASP A 385 19.96 19.15 -7.71
CA ASP A 385 19.22 20.21 -7.04
C ASP A 385 17.75 20.22 -7.48
N ARG A 386 16.91 20.81 -6.64
CA ARG A 386 15.45 20.82 -6.83
C ARG A 386 15.01 21.53 -8.10
N GLN A 387 15.73 22.56 -8.57
CA GLN A 387 15.35 23.31 -9.77
C GLN A 387 15.68 22.55 -11.06
N GLU A 388 16.81 21.84 -11.09
CA GLU A 388 17.17 20.96 -12.19
C GLU A 388 16.28 19.72 -12.23
N SER A 389 16.11 19.05 -11.08
CA SER A 389 15.30 17.84 -10.97
C SER A 389 13.84 18.09 -11.32
N ALA A 390 13.27 19.24 -10.95
CA ALA A 390 11.89 19.61 -11.31
C ALA A 390 11.60 19.64 -12.82
N LYS A 391 12.64 19.80 -13.65
CA LYS A 391 12.52 19.88 -15.12
C LYS A 391 12.78 18.55 -15.83
N LYS A 392 13.30 17.55 -15.11
CA LYS A 392 13.77 16.28 -15.67
C LYS A 392 13.22 15.09 -14.88
N VAL A 393 11.89 15.02 -14.78
CA VAL A 393 11.22 13.96 -14.03
C VAL A 393 11.45 12.62 -14.73
N PRO A 394 12.09 11.63 -14.09
CA PRO A 394 12.52 10.39 -14.75
C PRO A 394 11.37 9.38 -14.96
N LEU A 395 10.33 9.48 -14.13
CA LEU A 395 9.17 8.60 -14.15
C LEU A 395 7.90 9.38 -13.79
N VAL A 396 6.86 9.20 -14.60
CA VAL A 396 5.49 9.64 -14.28
C VAL A 396 4.56 8.44 -14.38
N PHE A 397 3.91 8.10 -13.27
CA PHE A 397 2.74 7.23 -13.28
C PHE A 397 1.51 8.06 -13.63
N VAL A 398 0.70 7.59 -14.57
CA VAL A 398 -0.54 8.25 -15.02
C VAL A 398 -1.71 7.27 -14.93
N ALA A 399 -2.78 7.71 -14.28
CA ALA A 399 -4.04 6.98 -14.20
C ALA A 399 -5.22 7.92 -14.33
N SER A 400 -6.34 7.45 -14.89
CA SER A 400 -7.60 8.19 -14.90
C SER A 400 -8.64 7.51 -14.00
N PRO A 401 -8.88 8.01 -12.77
CA PRO A 401 -9.97 7.54 -11.92
C PRO A 401 -11.33 7.61 -12.60
N SER A 402 -11.61 8.71 -13.31
CA SER A 402 -12.87 8.90 -14.04
C SER A 402 -13.10 7.86 -15.14
N ALA A 403 -12.04 7.42 -15.82
CA ALA A 403 -12.17 6.41 -16.86
C ALA A 403 -12.44 5.00 -16.30
N LYS A 404 -11.98 4.74 -15.07
CA LYS A 404 -12.11 3.44 -14.36
C LYS A 404 -13.42 3.28 -13.62
N ASP A 405 -14.02 4.38 -13.15
CA ASP A 405 -15.28 4.32 -12.41
C ASP A 405 -16.48 4.34 -13.38
N PRO A 406 -17.25 3.24 -13.49
CA PRO A 406 -18.40 3.19 -14.38
C PRO A 406 -19.54 4.12 -13.92
N THR A 407 -19.52 4.59 -12.67
CA THR A 407 -20.51 5.55 -12.14
C THR A 407 -20.13 7.01 -12.41
N TRP A 408 -18.96 7.26 -13.00
CA TRP A 408 -18.42 8.61 -13.11
C TRP A 408 -19.31 9.55 -13.93
N GLU A 409 -19.74 9.13 -15.12
CA GLU A 409 -20.50 10.00 -16.04
C GLU A 409 -21.85 10.44 -15.43
N GLU A 410 -22.48 9.59 -14.62
CA GLU A 410 -23.71 9.96 -13.89
C GLU A 410 -23.44 11.01 -12.80
N ARG A 411 -22.29 10.93 -12.14
CA ARG A 411 -21.93 11.81 -11.01
C ARG A 411 -21.30 13.13 -11.45
N SER A 412 -20.57 13.12 -12.57
CA SER A 412 -19.70 14.20 -13.05
C SER A 412 -19.72 14.27 -14.58
N PRO A 413 -20.88 14.54 -15.21
CA PRO A 413 -21.03 14.48 -16.67
C PRO A 413 -20.11 15.45 -17.40
N GLY A 414 -19.54 15.01 -18.52
CA GLY A 414 -18.65 15.83 -19.35
C GLY A 414 -17.32 16.23 -18.69
N LYS A 415 -16.92 15.57 -17.60
CA LYS A 415 -15.67 15.84 -16.87
C LYS A 415 -14.83 14.59 -16.77
N SER A 416 -13.51 14.75 -16.77
CA SER A 416 -12.56 13.66 -16.53
C SER A 416 -11.48 14.08 -15.54
N THR A 417 -10.77 13.10 -14.97
CA THR A 417 -9.67 13.34 -14.04
C THR A 417 -8.46 12.49 -14.36
N LEU A 418 -7.28 13.04 -14.08
CA LEU A 418 -6.02 12.31 -14.02
C LEU A 418 -5.39 12.42 -12.64
N SER A 419 -4.88 11.29 -12.16
CA SER A 419 -3.97 11.21 -11.01
C SER A 419 -2.59 10.85 -11.52
N LEU A 420 -1.62 11.74 -11.29
CA LEU A 420 -0.24 11.57 -11.71
C LEU A 420 0.64 11.43 -10.47
N VAL A 421 1.62 10.53 -10.49
CA VAL A 421 2.53 10.33 -9.36
C VAL A 421 3.97 10.24 -9.84
N THR A 422 4.85 10.94 -9.14
CA THR A 422 6.31 10.83 -9.29
C THR A 422 7.00 10.90 -7.92
N PHE A 423 8.30 10.65 -7.89
CA PHE A 423 9.11 10.76 -6.68
C PHE A 423 9.58 12.19 -6.47
N ALA A 424 9.67 12.63 -5.22
CA ALA A 424 10.30 13.90 -4.88
C ALA A 424 10.90 13.86 -3.48
N LYS A 425 12.07 14.47 -3.30
CA LYS A 425 12.72 14.50 -1.99
C LYS A 425 12.00 15.46 -1.03
N TYR A 426 11.83 15.01 0.21
CA TYR A 426 11.35 15.87 1.28
C TYR A 426 12.19 17.14 1.44
N GLN A 427 13.52 16.99 1.40
CA GLN A 427 14.50 18.06 1.59
C GLN A 427 14.32 19.21 0.58
N TRP A 428 13.81 18.93 -0.62
CA TRP A 428 13.56 19.98 -1.62
C TRP A 428 12.48 20.98 -1.20
N PHE A 429 11.60 20.58 -0.28
CA PHE A 429 10.48 21.37 0.22
C PHE A 429 10.53 21.66 1.73
N GLU A 430 11.54 21.14 2.44
CA GLU A 430 11.59 21.14 3.91
C GLU A 430 11.52 22.54 4.53
N GLU A 431 12.03 23.57 3.83
CA GLU A 431 12.01 24.95 4.33
C GLU A 431 10.60 25.53 4.51
N TRP A 432 9.58 24.97 3.83
CA TRP A 432 8.17 25.41 3.95
C TRP A 432 7.32 24.46 4.80
N LYS A 433 7.94 23.61 5.63
CA LYS A 433 7.21 22.63 6.46
C LYS A 433 6.29 23.27 7.51
N ASP A 434 6.69 24.43 8.05
CA ASP A 434 5.97 25.13 9.12
C ASP A 434 5.01 26.21 8.57
N ASP A 435 5.04 26.46 7.26
CA ASP A 435 4.10 27.36 6.59
C ASP A 435 2.68 26.79 6.58
N LYS A 436 1.69 27.68 6.53
CA LYS A 436 0.29 27.29 6.36
C LYS A 436 0.12 26.55 5.04
N VAL A 437 -0.37 25.30 5.10
CA VAL A 437 -0.55 24.42 3.93
C VAL A 437 -1.31 25.08 2.77
N THR A 438 -2.30 25.93 3.07
CA THR A 438 -3.13 26.61 2.06
C THR A 438 -2.47 27.85 1.45
N ASN A 439 -1.35 28.32 2.00
CA ASN A 439 -0.69 29.54 1.52
C ASN A 439 0.81 29.56 1.80
N ARG A 440 1.53 28.60 1.23
CA ARG A 440 3.00 28.60 1.20
C ARG A 440 3.55 29.69 0.28
N GLY A 441 4.80 30.08 0.51
CA GLY A 441 5.48 31.19 -0.19
C GLY A 441 5.56 31.08 -1.72
N ARG A 442 6.00 32.18 -2.36
CA ARG A 442 6.11 32.29 -3.82
C ARG A 442 7.06 31.24 -4.42
N ASP A 443 8.20 31.02 -3.78
CA ASP A 443 9.24 30.10 -4.28
C ASP A 443 8.79 28.64 -4.22
N TYR A 444 8.05 28.26 -3.18
CA TYR A 444 7.37 26.95 -3.12
C TYR A 444 6.41 26.76 -4.31
N LYS A 445 5.58 27.77 -4.57
CA LYS A 445 4.61 27.74 -5.68
C LYS A 445 5.31 27.65 -7.03
N ALA A 446 6.43 28.37 -7.20
CA ALA A 446 7.22 28.33 -8.43
C ALA A 446 7.88 26.96 -8.65
N LEU A 447 8.47 26.36 -7.61
CA LEU A 447 9.05 25.02 -7.69
C LEU A 447 7.97 23.97 -8.00
N LYS A 448 6.83 24.04 -7.31
CA LYS A 448 5.67 23.18 -7.56
C LYS A 448 5.20 23.31 -9.01
N GLN A 449 5.14 24.53 -9.54
CA GLN A 449 4.75 24.79 -10.92
C GLN A 449 5.75 24.18 -11.91
N ALA A 450 7.06 24.26 -11.65
CA ALA A 450 8.08 23.65 -12.51
C ALA A 450 7.88 22.12 -12.65
N PHE A 451 7.55 21.44 -11.54
CA PHE A 451 7.18 20.02 -11.59
C PHE A 451 5.91 19.78 -12.39
N ILE A 452 4.87 20.59 -12.16
CA ILE A 452 3.60 20.49 -12.90
C ILE A 452 3.84 20.64 -14.40
N ASP A 453 4.61 21.64 -14.82
CA ASP A 453 4.89 21.92 -16.22
C ASP A 453 5.63 20.76 -16.89
N SER A 454 6.70 20.26 -16.26
CA SER A 454 7.47 19.11 -16.77
C SER A 454 6.62 17.83 -16.89
N ILE A 455 5.80 17.55 -15.87
CA ILE A 455 4.91 16.39 -15.88
C ILE A 455 3.82 16.55 -16.95
N LEU A 456 3.28 17.76 -17.11
CA LEU A 456 2.21 18.01 -18.07
C LEU A 456 2.70 17.88 -19.51
N GLU A 457 3.95 18.27 -19.81
CA GLU A 457 4.57 18.00 -21.11
C GLU A 457 4.57 16.50 -21.43
N VAL A 458 4.94 15.66 -20.46
CA VAL A 458 4.88 14.19 -20.61
C VAL A 458 3.45 13.70 -20.84
N VAL A 459 2.46 14.23 -20.12
CA VAL A 459 1.05 13.84 -20.29
C VAL A 459 0.52 14.23 -21.67
N MET A 460 0.76 15.46 -22.13
CA MET A 460 0.26 15.93 -23.42
C MET A 460 0.91 15.18 -24.60
N ASP A 461 2.16 14.74 -24.44
CA ASP A 461 2.85 13.88 -25.40
C ASP A 461 2.23 12.47 -25.47
N VAL A 462 1.98 11.84 -24.32
CA VAL A 462 1.39 10.49 -24.25
C VAL A 462 -0.10 10.49 -24.61
N PHE A 463 -0.82 11.58 -24.31
CA PHE A 463 -2.25 11.75 -24.52
C PHE A 463 -2.52 13.00 -25.37
N PRO A 464 -2.34 12.95 -26.70
CA PRO A 464 -2.37 14.13 -27.57
C PRO A 464 -3.74 14.84 -27.65
N LYS A 465 -4.82 14.17 -27.22
CA LYS A 465 -6.15 14.78 -27.12
C LYS A 465 -6.32 15.66 -25.87
N ILE A 466 -5.39 15.59 -24.93
CA ILE A 466 -5.38 16.42 -23.73
C ILE A 466 -4.54 17.65 -24.05
N THR A 467 -5.21 18.72 -24.46
CA THR A 467 -4.59 20.02 -24.74
C THR A 467 -4.76 20.96 -23.55
N ARG A 468 -3.97 22.04 -23.49
CA ARG A 468 -4.02 22.99 -22.36
C ARG A 468 -5.40 23.60 -22.11
N ASP A 469 -6.20 23.82 -23.15
CA ASP A 469 -7.57 24.34 -23.04
C ASP A 469 -8.55 23.35 -22.39
N LYS A 470 -8.21 22.06 -22.33
CA LYS A 470 -9.00 21.03 -21.64
C LYS A 470 -8.76 21.01 -20.14
N ILE A 471 -7.70 21.65 -19.64
CA ILE A 471 -7.32 21.62 -18.23
C ILE A 471 -8.05 22.74 -17.49
N GLU A 472 -9.07 22.38 -16.70
CA GLU A 472 -9.80 23.33 -15.86
C GLU A 472 -9.16 23.47 -14.48
N TYR A 473 -8.54 22.40 -13.99
CA TYR A 473 -7.92 22.35 -12.67
C TYR A 473 -6.62 21.56 -12.72
N ILE A 474 -5.58 22.09 -12.08
CA ILE A 474 -4.34 21.36 -11.85
C ILE A 474 -3.72 21.82 -10.53
N ASP A 475 -3.36 20.86 -9.68
CA ASP A 475 -2.57 21.13 -8.48
C ASP A 475 -1.72 19.92 -8.10
N ALA A 476 -0.67 20.16 -7.31
CA ALA A 476 0.23 19.11 -6.84
C ALA A 476 0.36 19.07 -5.31
N GLY A 477 0.26 17.86 -4.76
CA GLY A 477 0.68 17.52 -3.41
C GLY A 477 2.16 17.18 -3.37
N THR A 478 2.95 17.97 -2.63
CA THR A 478 4.39 17.74 -2.42
C THR A 478 4.65 16.84 -1.20
N PRO A 479 5.90 16.38 -0.94
CA PRO A 479 6.20 15.57 0.26
C PRO A 479 5.75 16.22 1.58
N ILE A 480 5.93 17.53 1.76
CA ILE A 480 5.44 18.25 2.95
C ILE A 480 3.91 18.39 3.00
N THR A 481 3.23 18.16 1.88
CA THR A 481 1.76 18.07 1.82
C THR A 481 1.30 16.71 2.35
N ASN A 482 2.02 15.64 2.00
CA ASN A 482 1.81 14.30 2.56
C ASN A 482 2.08 14.27 4.07
N THR A 483 3.08 15.00 4.55
CA THR A 483 3.31 15.15 6.01
C THR A 483 2.12 15.76 6.73
N TYR A 484 1.47 16.77 6.13
CA TYR A 484 0.31 17.42 6.73
C TYR A 484 -0.92 16.52 6.73
N TYR A 485 -1.30 15.97 5.57
CA TYR A 485 -2.56 15.23 5.42
C TYR A 485 -2.46 13.77 5.89
N LEU A 486 -1.35 13.09 5.62
CA LEU A 486 -1.17 11.66 5.90
C LEU A 486 -0.31 11.40 7.14
N GLY A 487 0.36 12.42 7.68
CA GLY A 487 1.27 12.25 8.81
C GLY A 487 2.57 11.53 8.42
N ALA A 488 2.87 11.40 7.12
CA ALA A 488 4.08 10.78 6.62
C ALA A 488 5.30 11.67 6.95
N MET A 489 6.18 11.22 7.85
CA MET A 489 7.21 12.05 8.50
C MET A 489 8.17 12.71 7.50
N LYS A 490 8.49 12.04 6.40
CA LYS A 490 9.29 12.56 5.28
C LYS A 490 8.51 12.52 3.96
N GLY A 491 7.19 12.58 4.02
CA GLY A 491 6.30 12.63 2.86
C GLY A 491 6.27 11.35 2.03
N GLU A 492 6.61 10.22 2.66
CA GLU A 492 6.75 8.91 2.06
C GLU A 492 5.41 8.40 1.53
N ILE A 493 5.39 7.89 0.29
CA ILE A 493 4.15 7.31 -0.29
C ILE A 493 3.86 5.94 0.33
N TYR A 494 4.91 5.21 0.69
CA TYR A 494 4.84 3.79 1.09
C TYR A 494 5.46 3.50 2.47
N GLY A 495 5.56 4.52 3.33
CA GLY A 495 6.08 4.37 4.70
C GLY A 495 7.57 4.03 4.71
N ALA A 496 7.96 3.00 5.46
CA ALA A 496 9.34 2.53 5.50
C ALA A 496 9.85 2.05 4.12
N ASP A 497 11.14 2.27 3.84
CA ASP A 497 11.77 1.86 2.58
C ASP A 497 11.66 0.35 2.37
N HIS A 498 11.39 -0.03 1.11
CA HIS A 498 11.29 -1.42 0.69
C HIS A 498 12.62 -1.90 0.08
N GLY A 499 13.72 -1.57 0.73
CA GLY A 499 15.09 -1.97 0.41
C GLY A 499 15.34 -3.46 0.56
N ILE A 500 16.53 -3.91 0.19
CA ILE A 500 16.98 -5.30 0.38
C ILE A 500 16.80 -5.72 1.85
N ASP A 501 17.19 -4.82 2.76
CA ASP A 501 17.06 -5.01 4.21
C ASP A 501 15.62 -5.29 4.66
N ARG A 502 14.61 -4.74 3.96
CA ARG A 502 13.19 -4.94 4.27
C ARG A 502 12.77 -6.42 4.23
N PHE A 503 13.40 -7.17 3.34
CA PHE A 503 13.06 -8.57 3.08
C PHE A 503 13.96 -9.56 3.82
N CYS A 504 14.94 -9.09 4.58
CA CYS A 504 15.83 -9.99 5.28
C CYS A 504 15.10 -10.74 6.41
N PRO A 505 15.43 -12.03 6.65
CA PRO A 505 14.85 -12.80 7.75
C PRO A 505 15.00 -12.12 9.12
N GLU A 506 16.14 -11.47 9.36
CA GLU A 506 16.50 -10.83 10.62
C GLU A 506 15.53 -9.69 10.96
N LEU A 507 15.20 -8.85 9.98
CA LEU A 507 14.21 -7.78 10.14
C LEU A 507 12.84 -8.37 10.41
N ASN A 508 12.42 -9.38 9.63
CA ASN A 508 11.11 -10.00 9.78
C ASN A 508 10.94 -10.72 11.14
N ALA A 509 12.02 -11.24 11.72
CA ALA A 509 11.99 -11.83 13.06
C ALA A 509 12.12 -10.80 14.19
N THR A 510 12.56 -9.57 13.90
CA THR A 510 12.79 -8.52 14.92
C THR A 510 11.64 -7.50 14.94
N VAL A 511 11.33 -6.90 13.79
CA VAL A 511 10.25 -5.92 13.64
C VAL A 511 8.92 -6.65 13.46
N ARG A 512 8.13 -6.69 14.53
CA ARG A 512 6.87 -7.44 14.67
C ARG A 512 5.75 -6.52 15.16
N PRO A 513 4.48 -6.96 15.08
CA PRO A 513 3.37 -6.19 15.64
C PRO A 513 3.53 -5.87 17.13
N GLN A 514 4.02 -6.82 17.95
CA GLN A 514 4.36 -6.53 19.35
C GLN A 514 5.60 -5.64 19.41
N THR A 515 5.46 -4.48 20.03
CA THR A 515 6.61 -3.63 20.34
C THR A 515 7.32 -4.13 21.62
N PRO A 516 8.53 -3.64 21.92
CA PRO A 516 9.18 -3.90 23.21
C PRO A 516 8.41 -3.33 24.42
N LEU A 517 7.44 -2.44 24.18
CA LEU A 517 6.62 -1.82 25.21
C LEU A 517 5.29 -2.57 25.33
N LYS A 518 4.97 -3.01 26.55
CA LYS A 518 3.74 -3.79 26.79
C LYS A 518 2.51 -2.95 26.47
N ASN A 519 1.48 -3.62 25.93
CA ASN A 519 0.21 -3.04 25.47
C ASN A 519 0.32 -2.08 24.27
N LEU A 520 1.52 -1.86 23.71
CA LEU A 520 1.70 -1.09 22.48
C LEU A 520 2.02 -2.04 21.31
N TYR A 521 1.22 -1.91 20.24
CA TYR A 521 1.34 -2.69 19.02
C TYR A 521 1.48 -1.78 17.80
N LEU A 522 2.14 -2.28 16.76
CA LEU A 522 2.23 -1.67 15.44
C LEU A 522 1.38 -2.46 14.43
N THR A 523 0.82 -1.77 13.45
CA THR A 523 0.06 -2.35 12.33
C THR A 523 0.36 -1.65 11.02
N GLY A 524 -0.30 -2.07 9.93
CA GLY A 524 -0.23 -1.41 8.62
C GLY A 524 1.03 -1.71 7.81
N GLN A 525 1.29 -0.86 6.81
CA GLN A 525 2.31 -1.11 5.78
C GLN A 525 3.73 -1.25 6.36
N ASP A 526 4.07 -0.44 7.37
CA ASP A 526 5.38 -0.47 8.02
C ASP A 526 5.66 -1.79 8.74
N MET A 527 4.63 -2.58 9.06
CA MET A 527 4.80 -3.91 9.66
C MET A 527 4.95 -5.03 8.65
N PHE A 528 4.49 -4.83 7.42
CA PHE A 528 4.49 -5.86 6.40
C PHE A 528 5.03 -5.35 5.07
N LEU A 529 4.19 -4.88 4.16
CA LEU A 529 4.55 -4.37 2.84
C LEU A 529 3.70 -3.15 2.45
N CYS A 530 4.13 -2.42 1.44
CA CYS A 530 3.44 -1.23 0.94
C CYS A 530 2.12 -1.54 0.24
N GLY A 531 1.36 -0.47 -0.02
CA GLY A 531 0.10 -0.52 -0.73
C GLY A 531 -1.04 -1.09 0.14
N PHE A 532 -2.24 -1.08 -0.41
CA PHE A 532 -3.45 -1.48 0.31
C PHE A 532 -3.39 -2.94 0.79
N ALA A 533 -2.97 -3.85 -0.09
CA ALA A 533 -2.86 -5.26 0.24
C ALA A 533 -1.80 -5.54 1.32
N GLY A 534 -0.63 -4.89 1.21
CA GLY A 534 0.44 -5.01 2.20
C GLY A 534 0.06 -4.43 3.56
N ALA A 535 -0.62 -3.28 3.59
CA ALA A 535 -1.15 -2.69 4.82
C ALA A 535 -2.19 -3.61 5.50
N LEU A 536 -3.09 -4.21 4.72
CA LEU A 536 -4.07 -5.17 5.22
C LEU A 536 -3.40 -6.42 5.78
N ALA A 537 -2.39 -6.96 5.10
CA ALA A 537 -1.61 -8.09 5.61
C ALA A 537 -0.89 -7.73 6.93
N GLY A 538 -0.42 -6.48 7.08
CA GLY A 538 0.07 -5.95 8.35
C GLY A 538 -0.98 -5.94 9.45
N ALA A 539 -2.20 -5.51 9.13
CA ALA A 539 -3.34 -5.55 10.04
C ALA A 539 -3.74 -6.96 10.45
N LEU A 540 -3.79 -7.92 9.52
CA LEU A 540 -4.02 -9.32 9.86
C LEU A 540 -2.93 -9.92 10.73
N THR A 541 -1.67 -9.57 10.47
CA THR A 541 -0.54 -10.05 11.28
C THR A 541 -0.64 -9.49 12.71
N CYS A 542 -1.03 -8.23 12.87
CA CYS A 542 -1.29 -7.61 14.17
C CYS A 542 -2.49 -8.25 14.88
N GLY A 543 -3.62 -8.43 14.19
CA GLY A 543 -4.80 -9.10 14.72
C GLY A 543 -4.51 -10.54 15.14
N SER A 544 -3.68 -11.25 14.37
CA SER A 544 -3.27 -12.62 14.67
C SER A 544 -2.51 -12.71 15.99
N VAL A 545 -1.63 -11.74 16.21
CA VAL A 545 -0.87 -11.57 17.45
C VAL A 545 -1.80 -11.30 18.63
N ILE A 546 -2.74 -10.38 18.48
CA ILE A 546 -3.65 -9.94 19.56
C ILE A 546 -4.61 -11.06 19.95
N LEU A 547 -5.14 -11.78 18.97
CA LEU A 547 -6.09 -12.88 19.18
C LEU A 547 -5.40 -14.22 19.48
N ASN A 548 -4.06 -14.28 19.45
CA ASN A 548 -3.31 -15.52 19.55
C ASN A 548 -3.84 -16.60 18.60
N ARG A 549 -3.99 -16.23 17.32
CA ARG A 549 -4.64 -17.01 16.27
C ARG A 549 -4.08 -16.63 14.90
N ASN A 550 -3.91 -17.56 13.96
CA ASN A 550 -3.43 -17.23 12.62
C ASN A 550 -4.56 -16.82 11.66
N LEU A 551 -4.88 -15.52 11.64
CA LEU A 551 -5.94 -14.97 10.81
C LEU A 551 -5.70 -15.13 9.30
N HIS A 552 -4.44 -15.23 8.89
CA HIS A 552 -4.10 -15.44 7.47
C HIS A 552 -4.56 -16.83 7.01
N LEU A 553 -4.37 -17.87 7.84
CA LEU A 553 -4.86 -19.22 7.52
C LEU A 553 -6.38 -19.32 7.62
N ASP A 554 -6.99 -18.59 8.54
CA ASP A 554 -8.45 -18.52 8.63
C ASP A 554 -9.07 -17.91 7.37
N ALA A 555 -8.49 -16.82 6.85
CA ALA A 555 -8.91 -16.23 5.58
C ALA A 555 -8.76 -17.19 4.39
N ILE A 556 -7.67 -17.96 4.32
CA ILE A 556 -7.51 -19.03 3.32
C ILE A 556 -8.61 -20.08 3.47
N ALA A 557 -8.87 -20.52 4.70
CA ALA A 557 -9.86 -21.56 4.98
C ALA A 557 -11.26 -21.13 4.55
N LEU A 558 -11.66 -19.89 4.87
CA LEU A 558 -12.92 -19.31 4.44
C LEU A 558 -13.00 -19.22 2.91
N ALA A 559 -11.95 -18.73 2.25
CA ALA A 559 -11.89 -18.63 0.79
C ALA A 559 -12.08 -20.00 0.10
N ARG A 560 -11.40 -21.05 0.62
CA ARG A 560 -11.57 -22.42 0.14
C ARG A 560 -12.97 -22.97 0.38
N LYS A 561 -13.57 -22.68 1.54
CA LYS A 561 -14.95 -23.08 1.87
C LYS A 561 -15.94 -22.43 0.90
N ASN A 562 -15.81 -21.12 0.67
CA ASN A 562 -16.67 -20.37 -0.23
C ASN A 562 -16.58 -20.86 -1.67
N LYS A 563 -15.36 -21.15 -2.15
CA LYS A 563 -15.16 -21.75 -3.48
C LYS A 563 -15.89 -23.09 -3.62
N ARG A 564 -15.72 -24.00 -2.65
CA ARG A 564 -16.38 -25.32 -2.68
C ARG A 564 -17.91 -25.22 -2.67
N MET A 565 -18.48 -24.27 -1.94
CA MET A 565 -19.94 -24.05 -1.94
C MET A 565 -20.43 -23.51 -3.28
N SER A 566 -19.71 -22.55 -3.87
CA SER A 566 -20.01 -22.00 -5.20
C SER A 566 -19.96 -23.07 -6.30
N ASP A 567 -18.92 -23.92 -6.28
CA ASP A 567 -18.76 -25.00 -7.26
C ASP A 567 -19.89 -26.05 -7.15
N LYS A 568 -20.39 -26.33 -5.93
CA LYS A 568 -21.54 -27.22 -5.71
C LYS A 568 -22.84 -26.65 -6.29
N LEU A 569 -23.12 -25.37 -6.04
CA LEU A 569 -24.32 -24.69 -6.54
C LEU A 569 -24.35 -24.54 -8.07
N LYS A 570 -23.20 -24.59 -8.75
CA LYS A 570 -23.10 -24.57 -10.22
C LYS A 570 -23.26 -25.96 -10.86
N GLY A 571 -23.10 -27.03 -10.07
CA GLY A 571 -23.22 -28.41 -10.54
C GLY A 571 -24.60 -29.03 -10.30
N GLU A 572 -25.41 -28.41 -9.45
CA GLU A 572 -26.87 -28.59 -9.34
C GLU A 572 -27.59 -27.71 -10.35
#